data_AF-A0A819Y324-F1
#
_entry.id   AF-A0A819Y324-F1
#
_cell.length_a   1.000
_cell.length_b   1.000
_cell.length_c   1.000
_cell.angle_alpha   90.00
_cell.angle_beta   90.00
_cell.angle_gamma   90.00
#
_symmetry.space_group_name_H-M   'P 1'
#
loop_
_entity.id
_entity.type
_entity.pdbx_description
1 polymer ?
#
loop_
_entity_poly.entity_id
_entity_poly.type
_entity_poly.pdbx_seq_one_letter_code
_entity_poly.pdbx_strand_id
1 'polypeptide(L)'
;MLGQLQMKMIDIQTSLKKSTTQIEELKREIQRSKITDKEITTLDENTPMYCSIGRMFVLNNKSDIREQIEKKIKTCENDVKKHQV
;
A
#
# COMPACT_ATOMS: atom_id res chain seq x y z
N MET A 1 17.24 38.52 1.36
CA MET A 1 17.99 37.38 0.77
C MET A 1 18.06 36.18 1.71
N LEU A 2 18.46 36.36 2.98
CA LEU A 2 18.53 35.26 3.97
C LEU A 2 17.17 34.59 4.27
N GLY A 3 16.09 35.36 4.46
CA GLY A 3 14.76 34.81 4.75
C GLY A 3 14.14 33.99 3.60
N GLN A 4 14.41 34.35 2.34
CA GLN A 4 13.95 33.57 1.19
C GLN A 4 14.68 32.23 1.08
N LEU A 5 15.97 32.19 1.42
CA LEU A 5 16.76 30.96 1.49
C LEU A 5 16.27 30.05 2.62
N GLN A 6 16.00 30.61 3.80
CA GLN A 6 15.45 29.86 4.93
C GLN A 6 14.07 29.28 4.60
N MET A 7 13.20 30.04 3.94
CA MET A 7 11.87 29.56 3.54
C MET A 7 11.98 28.41 2.53
N LYS A 8 12.85 28.54 1.51
CA LYS A 8 13.12 27.45 0.57
C LYS A 8 13.69 26.19 1.24
N MET A 9 14.58 26.36 2.23
CA MET A 9 15.10 25.22 2.99
C MET A 9 14.00 24.48 3.76
N ILE A 10 13.07 25.22 4.39
CA ILE A 10 11.93 24.64 5.11
C ILE A 10 10.98 23.90 4.17
N ASP A 11 10.69 24.48 2.99
CA ASP A 11 9.83 23.86 1.99
C ASP A 11 10.42 22.52 1.49
N ILE A 12 11.73 22.50 1.22
CA ILE A 12 12.45 21.28 0.80
C ILE A 12 12.38 20.22 1.90
N GLN A 13 12.65 20.58 3.16
CA GLN A 13 12.61 19.64 4.28
C GLN A 13 11.21 19.06 4.50
N THR A 14 10.17 19.89 4.37
CA THR A 14 8.78 19.47 4.56
C THR A 14 8.34 18.53 3.43
N SER A 15 8.69 18.86 2.18
CA SER A 15 8.42 18.00 1.02
C SER A 15 9.14 16.66 1.13
N LEU A 16 10.41 16.67 1.57
CA LEU A 16 11.18 15.46 1.79
C LEU A 16 10.51 14.56 2.84
N LYS A 17 10.16 15.13 4.00
CA LYS A 17 9.49 14.39 5.08
C LYS A 17 8.18 13.77 4.61
N LYS A 18 7.37 14.52 3.85
CA LYS A 18 6.11 14.02 3.28
C LYS A 18 6.34 12.82 2.36
N SER A 19 7.34 12.88 1.48
CA SER A 19 7.69 11.77 0.59
C SER A 19 8.14 10.53 1.39
N THR A 20 8.98 10.72 2.40
CA THR A 20 9.43 9.62 3.27
C THR A 20 8.26 8.94 3.98
N THR A 21 7.33 9.71 4.56
CA THR A 21 6.15 9.15 5.22
C THR A 21 5.26 8.36 4.24
N GLN A 22 5.06 8.88 3.02
CA GLN A 22 4.29 8.17 1.99
C GLN A 22 4.94 6.81 1.62
N ILE A 23 6.27 6.77 1.51
CA ILE A 23 7.01 5.53 1.24
C ILE A 23 6.82 4.52 2.38
N GLU A 24 6.87 4.96 3.63
CA GLU A 24 6.68 4.07 4.79
C GLU A 24 5.26 3.51 4.85
N GLU A 25 4.25 4.33 4.57
CA GLU A 25 2.85 3.90 4.50
C GLU A 25 2.64 2.83 3.43
N LEU A 26 3.17 3.05 2.23
CA LEU A 26 3.10 2.10 1.12
C LEU A 26 3.82 0.78 1.45
N LYS A 27 5.02 0.85 2.06
CA LYS A 27 5.75 -0.36 2.52
C LYS A 27 4.94 -1.15 3.53
N ARG A 28 4.28 -0.47 4.48
CA ARG A 28 3.43 -1.12 5.48
C ARG A 28 2.18 -1.75 4.86
N GLU A 29 1.62 -1.14 3.82
CA GLU A 29 0.50 -1.70 3.07
C GLU A 29 0.89 -2.95 2.28
N ILE A 30 2.08 -2.98 1.68
CA ILE A 30 2.64 -4.18 1.03
C ILE A 30 2.80 -5.31 2.04
N GLN A 31 3.38 -5.02 3.22
CA GLN A 31 3.56 -6.03 4.28
C GLN A 31 2.21 -6.62 4.73
N ARG A 32 1.21 -5.78 4.97
CA ARG A 32 -0.15 -6.23 5.33
C ARG A 32 -0.73 -7.14 4.26
N SER A 33 -0.63 -6.74 3.00
CA SER A 33 -1.13 -7.50 1.86
C SER A 33 -0.44 -8.87 1.73
N LYS A 34 0.88 -8.94 1.95
CA LYS A 34 1.65 -10.21 1.96
C LYS A 34 1.25 -11.13 3.10
N ILE A 35 0.99 -10.59 4.29
CA ILE A 35 0.48 -11.38 5.43
C ILE A 35 -0.91 -11.92 5.10
N THR A 36 -1.81 -11.09 4.58
CA THR A 36 -3.16 -11.54 4.18
C THR A 36 -3.13 -12.63 3.11
N ASP A 37 -2.26 -12.54 2.09
CA ASP A 37 -2.12 -13.61 1.09
C ASP A 37 -1.64 -14.93 1.73
N LYS A 38 -0.70 -14.86 2.70
CA LYS A 38 -0.23 -16.03 3.43
C LYS A 38 -1.35 -16.70 4.22
N GLU A 39 -2.15 -15.91 4.96
CA GLU A 39 -3.29 -16.42 5.73
C GLU A 39 -4.40 -16.98 4.84
N ILE A 40 -4.63 -16.43 3.65
CA ILE A 40 -5.60 -16.98 2.70
C ILE A 40 -5.07 -18.29 2.10
N THR A 41 -3.76 -18.40 1.88
CA THR A 41 -3.14 -19.59 1.29
C THR A 41 -3.30 -20.81 2.19
N THR A 42 -3.23 -20.64 3.52
CA THR A 42 -3.34 -21.71 4.51
C THR A 42 -4.76 -22.28 4.65
N LEU A 43 -5.78 -21.57 4.16
CA LEU A 43 -7.17 -22.02 4.19
C LEU A 43 -7.53 -22.91 2.99
N ASP A 44 -8.45 -23.84 3.15
CA ASP A 44 -8.91 -24.71 2.07
C ASP A 44 -9.60 -23.93 0.94
N GLU A 45 -9.45 -24.39 -0.30
CA GLU A 45 -9.98 -23.71 -1.50
C GLU A 45 -11.51 -23.56 -1.52
N ASN A 46 -12.23 -24.46 -0.86
CA ASN A 46 -13.70 -24.44 -0.78
C ASN A 46 -14.25 -23.53 0.34
N THR A 47 -13.37 -22.81 1.06
CA THR A 47 -13.82 -21.92 2.14
C THR A 47 -14.44 -20.65 1.55
N PRO A 48 -15.73 -20.34 1.84
CA PRO A 48 -16.35 -19.11 1.38
C PRO A 48 -15.65 -17.92 2.04
N MET A 49 -15.10 -17.03 1.21
CA MET A 49 -14.38 -15.85 1.69
C MET A 49 -15.11 -14.57 1.33
N TYR A 50 -14.98 -13.58 2.21
CA TYR A 50 -15.64 -12.30 2.05
C TYR A 50 -14.60 -11.20 1.85
N CYS A 51 -14.69 -10.50 0.72
CA CYS A 51 -13.83 -9.36 0.43
C CYS A 51 -14.55 -8.05 0.77
N SER A 52 -13.85 -7.10 1.40
CA SER A 52 -14.37 -5.78 1.66
C SER A 52 -14.27 -4.89 0.42
N ILE A 53 -15.41 -4.31 0.00
CA ILE A 53 -15.49 -3.27 -1.05
C ILE A 53 -15.93 -1.95 -0.39
N GLY A 54 -15.30 -1.59 0.73
CA GLY A 54 -15.66 -0.43 1.55
C GLY A 54 -16.33 -0.87 2.86
N ARG A 55 -17.62 -0.53 3.05
CA ARG A 55 -18.40 -0.93 4.25
C ARG A 55 -19.21 -2.21 4.07
N MET A 56 -19.14 -2.82 2.90
CA MET A 56 -19.83 -4.06 2.56
C MET A 56 -18.82 -5.18 2.32
N PHE A 57 -19.23 -6.41 2.65
CA PHE A 57 -18.48 -7.63 2.42
C PHE A 57 -19.20 -8.48 1.39
N VAL A 58 -18.49 -8.86 0.32
CA VAL A 58 -19.04 -9.67 -0.79
C VAL A 58 -18.38 -11.03 -0.80
N LEU A 59 -19.20 -12.07 -0.99
CA LEU A 59 -18.71 -13.44 -1.16
C LEU A 59 -17.91 -13.52 -2.46
N ASN A 60 -16.64 -13.87 -2.36
CA ASN A 60 -15.73 -14.05 -3.48
C ASN A 60 -14.96 -15.37 -3.33
N ASN A 61 -14.44 -15.85 -4.46
CA ASN A 61 -13.58 -17.04 -4.48
C ASN A 61 -12.15 -16.70 -4.05
N LYS A 62 -11.42 -17.73 -3.62
CA LYS A 62 -9.99 -17.63 -3.26
C LYS A 62 -9.14 -17.03 -4.37
N SER A 63 -9.33 -17.50 -5.61
CA SER A 63 -8.60 -17.04 -6.79
C SER A 63 -8.71 -15.52 -6.97
N ASP A 64 -9.94 -15.01 -6.88
CA ASP A 64 -10.26 -13.64 -7.21
C ASP A 64 -9.70 -12.68 -6.15
N ILE A 65 -9.76 -13.10 -4.87
CA ILE A 65 -9.18 -12.35 -3.75
C ILE A 65 -7.66 -12.31 -3.87
N ARG A 66 -7.00 -13.42 -4.23
CA ARG A 66 -5.55 -13.46 -4.41
C ARG A 66 -5.09 -12.58 -5.57
N GLU A 67 -5.79 -12.62 -6.70
CA GLU A 67 -5.49 -11.75 -7.84
C GLU A 67 -5.62 -10.26 -7.47
N GLN A 68 -6.64 -9.90 -6.68
CA GLN A 68 -6.80 -8.53 -6.17
C GLN A 68 -5.66 -8.13 -5.23
N ILE A 69 -5.26 -9.01 -4.31
CA ILE A 69 -4.13 -8.75 -3.40
C ILE A 69 -2.82 -8.59 -4.19
N GLU A 70 -2.59 -9.44 -5.19
CA GLU A 70 -1.39 -9.36 -6.03
C GLU A 70 -1.35 -8.07 -6.86
N LYS A 71 -2.48 -7.68 -7.47
CA LYS A 71 -2.62 -6.38 -8.15
C LYS A 71 -2.33 -5.23 -7.20
N LYS A 72 -2.86 -5.28 -5.97
CA LYS A 72 -2.64 -4.26 -4.95
C LYS A 72 -1.16 -4.14 -4.58
N ILE A 73 -0.47 -5.26 -4.37
CA ILE A 73 0.97 -5.29 -4.09
C ILE A 73 1.75 -4.67 -5.25
N LYS A 74 1.47 -5.05 -6.50
CA LYS A 74 2.15 -4.52 -7.69
C LYS A 74 1.96 -3.00 -7.83
N THR A 75 0.75 -2.50 -7.60
CA THR A 75 0.48 -1.05 -7.61
C THR A 75 1.29 -0.33 -6.53
N CYS A 76 1.26 -0.82 -5.28
CA CYS A 76 2.02 -0.21 -4.19
C CYS A 76 3.54 -0.26 -4.46
N GLU A 77 4.07 -1.36 -5.02
CA GLU A 77 5.49 -1.48 -5.37
C GLU A 77 5.89 -0.49 -6.49
N ASN A 78 5.01 -0.24 -7.46
CA ASN A 78 5.22 0.77 -8.49
C ASN A 78 5.18 2.20 -7.91
N ASP A 79 4.26 2.47 -7.00
CA ASP A 79 4.17 3.78 -6.33
C ASP A 79 5.39 4.03 -5.45
N VAL A 80 5.89 3.02 -4.72
CA VAL A 80 7.15 3.14 -3.96
C VAL A 80 8.32 3.48 -4.89
N LYS A 81 8.44 2.83 -6.05
CA LYS A 81 9.48 3.16 -7.02
C LYS A 81 9.35 4.60 -7.52
N LYS A 82 8.12 5.06 -7.77
CA LYS A 82 7.86 6.44 -8.22
C LYS A 82 8.21 7.48 -7.17
N HIS A 83 8.01 7.19 -5.88
CA HIS A 83 8.32 8.10 -4.79
C HIS A 83 9.79 8.03 -4.33
N GLN A 84 10.53 6.98 -4.69
CA GLN A 84 11.97 6.83 -4.44
C GLN A 84 12.87 7.56 -5.46
N VAL A 85 12.34 7.90 -6.64
CA VAL A 85 13.03 8.67 -7.70
C VAL A 85 12.73 10.16 -7.51
#